data_AF-A0A7C9IRF6-F1
#
_entry.id   AF-A0A7C9IRF6-F1
#
_cell.length_a   1.000
_cell.length_b   1.000
_cell.length_c   1.000
_cell.angle_alpha   90.00
_cell.angle_beta   90.00
_cell.angle_gamma   90.00
#
_symmetry.space_group_name_H-M   'P 1'
#
loop_
_entity.id
_entity.type
_entity.pdbx_description
1 polymer ?
#
loop_
_entity_poly.entity_id
_entity_poly.type
_entity_poly.pdbx_seq_one_letter_code
_entity_poly.pdbx_strand_id
1 'polypeptide(L)'
;MDNFHSNIPFYPSQCVTLTLRRTRRRIMAQHQRLISLIEPPVSLSDSNMSAYVEGTYDLLVRLADHQQWDEAALTALTKKIASTVNDTNLKTQFSNWQASSATVGSSAFTTLFAASSMAPLDKMRQLLSILGAHLNSNTGDLVADHEFAREAGPSDPFWRELARTVQAAFPNGLAQDDATVRMVHQLRYLIDAHNVAFVRRSFELNGENDLEALIAFDKDAIAHGNIASKADSSRMHNKQPEALARGVLPALPTANFKRLVDFHSEFVIAPVPEPTFIIVPLGQIANVNDVPAYVRGLTLEERNALVNGASFNYADSNDYGQPESRHALFDVNYGENDPMVRRLAMKPYTSPRAEPRAISLLQQQYDAAVQQR
;
A
#
# COMPACT_ATOMS: atom_id res chain seq x y z
N MET A 1 52.99 -42.13 -43.82
CA MET A 1 53.59 -40.98 -43.14
C MET A 1 52.81 -39.75 -43.57
N ASP A 2 52.45 -38.93 -42.58
CA ASP A 2 52.05 -37.51 -42.67
C ASP A 2 50.68 -37.20 -43.29
N ASN A 3 49.90 -36.21 -42.84
CA ASN A 3 49.82 -35.43 -41.60
C ASN A 3 48.43 -34.77 -41.66
N PHE A 4 47.58 -34.97 -40.65
CA PHE A 4 46.37 -34.17 -40.46
C PHE A 4 46.76 -32.88 -39.72
N HIS A 5 46.56 -31.73 -40.33
CA HIS A 5 46.66 -30.42 -39.66
C HIS A 5 45.33 -29.70 -39.71
N SER A 6 44.72 -29.60 -38.53
CA SER A 6 43.55 -28.77 -38.22
C SER A 6 43.98 -27.32 -37.99
N ASN A 7 43.50 -26.41 -38.83
CA ASN A 7 43.55 -24.96 -38.58
C ASN A 7 42.32 -24.54 -37.77
N ILE A 8 42.51 -24.17 -36.50
CA ILE A 8 41.53 -23.41 -35.71
C ILE A 8 42.02 -21.96 -35.65
N PRO A 9 41.24 -20.96 -36.11
CA PRO A 9 41.62 -19.57 -35.93
C PRO A 9 41.38 -19.14 -34.48
N PHE A 10 42.44 -18.68 -33.83
CA PHE A 10 42.45 -18.15 -32.48
C PHE A 10 42.29 -16.62 -32.55
N TYR A 11 41.20 -16.05 -32.01
CA TYR A 11 41.09 -14.68 -31.44
C TYR A 11 39.67 -14.48 -30.84
N PRO A 12 39.44 -13.63 -29.80
CA PRO A 12 40.37 -12.75 -29.09
C PRO A 12 40.27 -12.78 -27.54
N SER A 13 41.39 -13.02 -26.85
CA SER A 13 41.50 -12.88 -25.38
C SER A 13 41.55 -11.43 -24.89
N GLN A 14 41.80 -10.45 -25.78
CA GLN A 14 41.93 -9.03 -25.40
C GLN A 14 40.57 -8.35 -25.16
N CYS A 15 39.52 -8.73 -25.88
CA CYS A 15 38.19 -8.14 -25.74
C CYS A 15 37.54 -8.54 -24.40
N VAL A 16 37.72 -9.79 -23.98
CA VAL A 16 37.27 -10.29 -22.66
C VAL A 16 38.03 -9.60 -21.52
N THR A 17 39.35 -9.39 -21.66
CA THR A 17 40.18 -8.75 -20.63
C THR A 17 39.88 -7.26 -20.45
N LEU A 18 39.58 -6.53 -21.53
CA LEU A 18 39.15 -5.12 -21.48
C LEU A 18 37.77 -4.96 -20.84
N THR A 19 36.83 -5.84 -21.16
CA THR A 19 35.50 -5.87 -20.53
C THR A 19 35.60 -6.18 -19.05
N LEU A 20 36.37 -7.19 -18.64
CA LEU A 20 36.60 -7.53 -17.23
C LEU A 20 37.27 -6.38 -16.44
N ARG A 21 38.26 -5.70 -17.03
CA ARG A 21 38.91 -4.54 -16.40
C ARG A 21 37.97 -3.34 -16.24
N ARG A 22 37.11 -3.09 -17.24
CA ARG A 22 36.08 -2.03 -17.17
C ARG A 22 35.03 -2.34 -16.12
N THR A 23 34.54 -3.58 -16.06
CA THR A 23 33.61 -4.05 -15.03
C THR A 23 34.22 -3.94 -13.64
N ARG A 24 35.46 -4.38 -13.44
CA ARG A 24 36.16 -4.28 -12.14
C ARG A 24 36.36 -2.84 -11.69
N ARG A 25 36.74 -1.92 -12.59
CA ARG A 25 36.85 -0.49 -12.27
C ARG A 25 35.50 0.13 -11.89
N ARG A 26 34.43 -0.25 -12.61
CA ARG A 26 33.07 0.24 -12.33
C ARG A 26 32.58 -0.23 -10.96
N ILE A 27 32.79 -1.51 -10.63
CA ILE A 27 32.49 -2.07 -9.31
C ILE A 27 33.25 -1.32 -8.22
N MET A 28 34.58 -1.18 -8.34
CA MET A 28 35.37 -0.46 -7.34
C MET A 28 34.92 0.99 -7.14
N ALA A 29 34.58 1.71 -8.22
CA ALA A 29 34.06 3.07 -8.14
C ALA A 29 32.71 3.13 -7.42
N GLN A 30 31.83 2.16 -7.65
CA GLN A 30 30.54 2.05 -6.97
C GLN A 30 30.70 1.79 -5.47
N HIS A 31 31.53 0.83 -5.07
CA HIS A 31 31.77 0.55 -3.65
C HIS A 31 32.42 1.74 -2.92
N GLN A 32 33.37 2.43 -3.55
CA GLN A 32 33.94 3.66 -2.99
C GLN A 32 32.88 4.75 -2.78
N ARG A 33 31.91 4.84 -3.69
CA ARG A 33 30.78 5.76 -3.58
C ARG A 33 29.87 5.38 -2.41
N LEU A 34 29.52 4.10 -2.23
CA LEU A 34 28.72 3.65 -1.09
C LEU A 34 29.40 3.95 0.26
N ILE A 35 30.72 3.72 0.37
CA ILE A 35 31.49 4.07 1.57
C ILE A 35 31.38 5.57 1.87
N SER A 36 31.39 6.42 0.84
CA SER A 36 31.30 7.88 1.03
C SER A 36 29.94 8.37 1.54
N LEU A 37 28.89 7.52 1.50
CA LEU A 37 27.56 7.85 2.04
C LEU A 37 27.43 7.55 3.54
N ILE A 38 28.39 6.85 4.15
CA ILE A 38 28.33 6.46 5.55
C ILE A 38 28.59 7.70 6.42
N GLU A 39 27.54 8.13 7.12
CA GLU A 39 27.58 9.29 8.01
C GLU A 39 28.20 8.91 9.37
N PRO A 40 28.96 9.80 10.01
CA PRO A 40 29.44 9.57 11.37
C PRO A 40 28.27 9.42 12.37
N PRO A 41 28.28 8.42 13.26
CA PRO A 41 27.19 8.21 14.21
C PRO A 41 27.22 9.26 15.33
N VAL A 42 26.05 9.63 15.85
CA VAL A 42 25.91 10.67 16.89
C VAL A 42 26.34 10.18 18.27
N SER A 43 26.04 8.92 18.61
CA SER A 43 26.13 8.40 19.98
C SER A 43 26.76 7.02 20.10
N LEU A 44 27.71 6.69 19.21
CA LEU A 44 28.38 5.38 19.20
C LEU A 44 29.80 5.47 19.79
N SER A 45 30.17 4.50 20.62
CA SER A 45 31.54 4.40 21.15
C SER A 45 32.56 3.97 20.09
N ASP A 46 33.81 4.36 20.27
CA ASP A 46 34.93 4.00 19.39
C ASP A 46 35.06 2.48 19.17
N SER A 47 34.78 1.67 20.21
CA SER A 47 34.87 0.21 20.13
C SER A 47 33.86 -0.42 19.16
N ASN A 48 32.77 0.29 18.83
CA ASN A 48 31.74 -0.18 17.91
C ASN A 48 31.82 0.45 16.52
N MET A 49 32.75 1.38 16.29
CA MET A 49 32.86 2.10 15.02
C MET A 49 33.14 1.19 13.81
N SER A 50 34.03 0.19 13.95
CA SER A 50 34.29 -0.76 12.84
C SER A 50 33.03 -1.53 12.45
N ALA A 51 32.33 -2.07 13.44
CA ALA A 51 31.09 -2.82 13.23
C ALA A 51 29.97 -1.95 12.65
N TYR A 52 29.92 -0.67 13.00
CA TYR A 52 28.99 0.28 12.41
C TYR A 52 29.29 0.55 10.94
N VAL A 53 30.55 0.81 10.59
CA VAL A 53 30.96 1.06 9.20
C VAL A 53 30.69 -0.18 8.34
N GLU A 54 31.10 -1.36 8.83
CA GLU A 54 30.87 -2.64 8.14
C GLU A 54 29.38 -2.92 7.96
N GLY A 55 28.58 -2.83 9.03
CA GLY A 55 27.13 -3.09 8.97
C GLY A 55 26.38 -2.11 8.07
N THR A 56 26.76 -0.83 8.09
CA THR A 56 26.15 0.20 7.22
C THR A 56 26.51 -0.07 5.76
N TYR A 57 27.77 -0.36 5.49
CA TYR A 57 28.24 -0.69 4.14
C TYR A 57 27.53 -1.92 3.58
N ASP A 58 27.43 -3.01 4.35
CA ASP A 58 26.76 -4.24 3.91
C ASP A 58 25.28 -4.00 3.59
N LEU A 59 24.60 -3.18 4.40
CA LEU A 59 23.23 -2.77 4.13
C LEU A 59 23.13 -1.95 2.84
N LEU A 60 24.02 -0.98 2.64
CA LEU A 60 24.06 -0.13 1.45
C LEU A 60 24.32 -0.92 0.17
N VAL A 61 25.26 -1.88 0.19
CA VAL A 61 25.52 -2.78 -0.94
C VAL A 61 24.25 -3.54 -1.29
N ARG A 62 23.54 -4.09 -0.30
CA ARG A 62 22.28 -4.80 -0.57
C ARG A 62 21.23 -3.89 -1.21
N LEU A 63 21.03 -2.70 -0.64
CA LEU A 63 20.01 -1.77 -1.11
C LEU A 63 20.31 -1.23 -2.51
N ALA A 64 21.57 -0.95 -2.81
CA ALA A 64 22.01 -0.46 -4.11
C ALA A 64 21.99 -1.56 -5.18
N ASP A 65 22.58 -2.72 -4.89
CA ASP A 65 22.85 -3.74 -5.91
C ASP A 65 21.69 -4.70 -6.14
N HIS A 66 20.94 -5.03 -5.07
CA HIS A 66 19.86 -6.01 -5.17
C HIS A 66 18.48 -5.36 -5.22
N GLN A 67 18.28 -4.27 -4.48
CA GLN A 67 16.99 -3.57 -4.46
C GLN A 67 16.97 -2.34 -5.36
N GLN A 68 18.11 -1.92 -5.92
CA GLN A 68 18.25 -0.81 -6.87
C GLN A 68 17.85 0.56 -6.32
N TRP A 69 17.93 0.79 -5.01
CA TRP A 69 17.73 2.12 -4.43
C TRP A 69 18.78 3.12 -4.93
N ASP A 70 18.33 4.35 -5.24
CA ASP A 70 19.21 5.41 -5.70
C ASP A 70 19.99 6.08 -4.56
N GLU A 71 20.98 6.90 -4.93
CA GLU A 71 21.85 7.57 -3.95
C GLU A 71 21.11 8.49 -2.98
N ALA A 72 20.04 9.15 -3.43
CA ALA A 72 19.27 10.06 -2.56
C ALA A 72 18.56 9.27 -1.44
N ALA A 73 17.97 8.12 -1.80
CA ALA A 73 17.39 7.18 -0.85
C ALA A 73 18.44 6.66 0.14
N LEU A 74 19.58 6.17 -0.37
CA LEU A 74 20.66 5.63 0.46
C LEU A 74 21.22 6.68 1.43
N THR A 75 21.44 7.90 0.96
CA THR A 75 21.90 9.04 1.78
C THR A 75 20.93 9.38 2.90
N ALA A 76 19.62 9.37 2.62
CA ALA A 76 18.62 9.63 3.65
C ALA A 76 18.60 8.52 4.72
N LEU A 77 18.75 7.27 4.29
CA LEU A 77 18.80 6.15 5.24
C LEU A 77 20.07 6.18 6.11
N THR A 78 21.25 6.48 5.55
CA THR A 78 22.49 6.56 6.36
C THR A 78 22.42 7.67 7.40
N LYS A 79 21.84 8.83 7.06
CA LYS A 79 21.57 9.89 8.03
C LYS A 79 20.68 9.43 9.18
N LYS A 80 19.62 8.69 8.87
CA LYS A 80 18.72 8.11 9.89
C LYS A 80 19.44 7.08 10.76
N ILE A 81 20.24 6.20 10.18
CA ILE A 81 21.05 5.21 10.92
C ILE A 81 22.01 5.95 11.85
N ALA A 82 22.79 6.90 11.35
CA ALA A 82 23.75 7.68 12.14
C ALA A 82 23.11 8.39 13.35
N SER A 83 21.88 8.87 13.21
CA SER A 83 21.16 9.56 14.28
C SER A 83 20.45 8.63 15.26
N THR A 84 20.29 7.34 14.96
CA THR A 84 19.51 6.39 15.77
C THR A 84 20.36 5.26 16.34
N VAL A 85 21.51 4.99 15.75
CA VAL A 85 22.43 3.95 16.19
C VAL A 85 22.99 4.27 17.58
N ASN A 86 23.09 3.23 18.39
CA ASN A 86 23.70 3.28 19.71
C ASN A 86 24.46 1.99 20.01
N ASP A 87 25.20 1.96 21.12
CA ASP A 87 26.04 0.81 21.50
C ASP A 87 25.25 -0.48 21.84
N THR A 88 23.93 -0.38 22.05
CA THR A 88 23.12 -1.52 22.52
C THR A 88 22.74 -2.46 21.38
N ASN A 89 23.22 -3.70 21.40
CA ASN A 89 22.79 -4.75 20.46
C ASN A 89 22.92 -4.32 18.97
N LEU A 90 24.06 -3.76 18.58
CA LEU A 90 24.30 -3.22 17.23
C LEU A 90 23.91 -4.19 16.10
N LYS A 91 24.22 -5.49 16.27
CA LYS A 91 23.81 -6.54 15.32
C LYS A 91 22.30 -6.62 15.14
N THR A 92 21.53 -6.53 16.22
CA THR A 92 20.06 -6.53 16.17
C THR A 92 19.54 -5.27 15.50
N GLN A 93 20.15 -4.10 15.75
CA GLN A 93 19.77 -2.86 15.08
C GLN A 93 19.94 -2.96 13.56
N PHE A 94 21.06 -3.51 13.06
CA PHE A 94 21.26 -3.72 11.63
C PHE A 94 20.29 -4.74 11.02
N SER A 95 20.01 -5.84 11.73
CA SER A 95 18.95 -6.79 11.31
C SER A 95 17.59 -6.10 11.20
N ASN A 96 17.27 -5.19 12.13
CA ASN A 96 16.01 -4.45 12.12
C ASN A 96 15.94 -3.45 10.96
N TRP A 97 17.01 -2.70 10.67
CA TRP A 97 17.05 -1.81 9.50
C TRP A 97 16.97 -2.58 8.19
N GLN A 98 17.64 -3.73 8.10
CA GLN A 98 17.51 -4.62 6.96
C GLN A 98 16.05 -5.07 6.76
N ALA A 99 15.41 -5.59 7.80
CA ALA A 99 14.02 -6.04 7.72
C ALA A 99 13.09 -4.87 7.35
N SER A 100 13.23 -3.73 8.04
CA SER A 100 12.44 -2.53 7.76
C SER A 100 12.65 -2.04 6.32
N SER A 101 13.87 -2.02 5.79
CA SER A 101 14.09 -1.58 4.40
C SER A 101 13.39 -2.46 3.35
N ALA A 102 13.06 -3.70 3.68
CA ALA A 102 12.37 -4.65 2.81
C ALA A 102 10.85 -4.73 3.05
N THR A 103 10.29 -3.96 3.99
CA THR A 103 8.87 -3.99 4.33
C THR A 103 8.22 -2.65 4.03
N VAL A 104 7.31 -2.64 3.04
CA VAL A 104 6.59 -1.44 2.59
C VAL A 104 5.82 -0.79 3.75
N GLY A 105 5.99 0.52 3.92
CA GLY A 105 5.37 1.31 4.98
C GLY A 105 6.13 1.35 6.30
N SER A 106 7.20 0.58 6.47
CA SER A 106 8.00 0.65 7.71
C SER A 106 8.95 1.86 7.68
N SER A 107 9.52 2.21 8.84
CA SER A 107 10.30 3.45 8.99
C SER A 107 11.49 3.59 8.02
N ALA A 108 12.28 2.53 7.80
CA ALA A 108 13.41 2.58 6.87
C ALA A 108 12.94 2.60 5.41
N PHE A 109 11.95 1.79 5.05
CA PHE A 109 11.37 1.81 3.71
C PHE A 109 10.79 3.18 3.38
N THR A 110 10.00 3.77 4.27
CA THR A 110 9.40 5.11 4.08
C THR A 110 10.48 6.19 3.90
N THR A 111 11.61 6.06 4.60
CA THR A 111 12.77 6.96 4.43
C THR A 111 13.38 6.82 3.03
N LEU A 112 13.61 5.59 2.57
CA LEU A 112 14.12 5.30 1.23
C LEU A 112 13.15 5.80 0.15
N PHE A 113 11.88 5.44 0.28
CA PHE A 113 10.82 5.77 -0.66
C PHE A 113 10.64 7.28 -0.78
N ALA A 114 10.53 8.02 0.32
CA ALA A 114 10.34 9.47 0.28
C ALA A 114 11.55 10.21 -0.31
N ALA A 115 12.78 9.76 -0.01
CA ALA A 115 13.99 10.43 -0.47
C ALA A 115 14.43 10.05 -1.89
N SER A 116 13.94 8.92 -2.43
CA SER A 116 14.31 8.47 -3.77
C SER A 116 13.92 9.49 -4.85
N SER A 117 14.90 9.75 -5.71
CA SER A 117 14.84 10.58 -6.91
C SER A 117 14.44 9.82 -8.18
N MET A 118 14.13 8.53 -8.08
CA MET A 118 13.64 7.73 -9.20
C MET A 118 12.41 8.37 -9.84
N ALA A 119 12.21 8.12 -11.14
CA ALA A 119 10.98 8.48 -11.80
C ALA A 119 9.78 7.86 -11.04
N PRO A 120 8.66 8.59 -10.87
CA PRO A 120 7.53 8.09 -10.06
C PRO A 120 7.03 6.70 -10.46
N LEU A 121 6.98 6.40 -11.77
CA LEU A 121 6.59 5.08 -12.26
C LEU A 121 7.56 3.98 -11.83
N ASP A 122 8.87 4.26 -11.82
CA ASP A 122 9.87 3.29 -11.38
C ASP A 122 9.82 3.10 -9.86
N LYS A 123 9.54 4.16 -9.08
CA LYS A 123 9.24 4.03 -7.63
C LYS A 123 8.03 3.12 -7.39
N MET A 124 6.97 3.27 -8.17
CA MET A 124 5.79 2.41 -8.08
C MET A 124 6.12 0.95 -8.44
N ARG A 125 6.89 0.71 -9.50
CA ARG A 125 7.34 -0.64 -9.86
C ARG A 125 8.21 -1.28 -8.79
N GLN A 126 9.11 -0.51 -8.19
CA GLN A 126 9.94 -0.99 -7.09
C GLN A 126 9.09 -1.36 -5.86
N LEU A 127 8.13 -0.51 -5.48
CA LEU A 127 7.20 -0.82 -4.40
C LEU A 127 6.40 -2.10 -4.67
N LEU A 128 5.84 -2.24 -5.87
CA LEU A 128 5.11 -3.44 -6.29
C LEU A 128 6.01 -4.68 -6.25
N SER A 129 7.25 -4.57 -6.73
CA SER A 129 8.23 -5.65 -6.66
C SER A 129 8.56 -6.06 -5.23
N ILE A 130 8.67 -5.10 -4.30
CA ILE A 130 8.97 -5.37 -2.88
C ILE A 130 7.76 -6.00 -2.18
N LEU A 131 6.53 -5.74 -2.63
CA LEU A 131 5.33 -6.44 -2.17
C LEU A 131 5.16 -7.85 -2.77
N GLY A 132 5.97 -8.23 -3.76
CA GLY A 132 5.71 -9.42 -4.58
C GLY A 132 4.40 -9.30 -5.35
N ALA A 133 4.00 -8.08 -5.71
CA ALA A 133 2.73 -7.80 -6.36
C ALA A 133 2.68 -8.36 -7.79
N HIS A 134 1.66 -9.14 -8.09
CA HIS A 134 1.40 -9.69 -9.42
C HIS A 134 -0.09 -9.90 -9.65
N LEU A 135 -0.51 -9.97 -10.91
CA LEU A 135 -1.91 -10.27 -11.26
C LEU A 135 -2.10 -11.78 -11.39
N ASN A 136 -3.17 -12.31 -10.80
CA ASN A 136 -3.62 -13.67 -11.04
C ASN A 136 -3.99 -13.84 -12.53
N SER A 137 -3.47 -14.88 -13.18
CA SER A 137 -3.65 -15.08 -14.63
C SER A 137 -5.09 -15.35 -15.06
N ASN A 138 -5.93 -15.88 -14.15
CA ASN A 138 -7.30 -16.27 -14.44
C ASN A 138 -8.28 -15.14 -14.15
N THR A 139 -8.02 -14.35 -13.09
CA THR A 139 -8.95 -13.32 -12.64
C THR A 139 -8.52 -11.90 -12.99
N GLY A 140 -7.22 -11.69 -13.21
CA GLY A 140 -6.64 -10.35 -13.33
C GLY A 140 -6.68 -9.57 -12.01
N ASP A 141 -6.89 -10.25 -10.88
CA ASP A 141 -6.90 -9.66 -9.55
C ASP A 141 -5.49 -9.66 -8.94
N LEU A 142 -5.19 -8.63 -8.15
CA LEU A 142 -3.90 -8.43 -7.49
C LEU A 142 -3.68 -9.45 -6.38
N VAL A 143 -2.50 -10.05 -6.41
CA VAL A 143 -1.89 -10.87 -5.37
C VAL A 143 -0.65 -10.14 -4.88
N ALA A 144 -0.43 -10.13 -3.57
CA ALA A 144 0.82 -9.66 -2.96
C ALA A 144 1.36 -10.76 -2.05
N ASP A 145 2.66 -11.04 -2.16
CA ASP A 145 3.33 -12.10 -1.40
C ASP A 145 3.79 -11.62 -0.01
N HIS A 146 3.81 -10.30 0.19
CA HIS A 146 4.33 -9.66 1.39
C HIS A 146 3.33 -8.67 1.98
N GLU A 147 3.23 -8.64 3.32
CA GLU A 147 2.38 -7.69 4.05
C GLU A 147 3.02 -6.31 4.13
N PHE A 148 2.20 -5.27 4.31
CA PHE A 148 2.68 -3.97 4.76
C PHE A 148 3.20 -4.03 6.20
N ALA A 149 4.00 -3.05 6.56
CA ALA A 149 4.49 -2.87 7.92
C ALA A 149 3.32 -2.71 8.90
N ARG A 150 3.29 -3.54 9.95
CA ARG A 150 2.14 -3.63 10.87
C ARG A 150 1.87 -2.35 11.64
N GLU A 151 2.91 -1.54 11.82
CA GLU A 151 2.90 -0.24 12.48
C GLU A 151 2.40 0.91 11.61
N ALA A 152 2.30 0.73 10.28
CA ALA A 152 1.83 1.76 9.37
C ALA A 152 0.31 1.93 9.54
N GLY A 153 -0.11 2.85 10.40
CA GLY A 153 -1.51 3.12 10.70
C GLY A 153 -2.22 3.97 9.64
N PRO A 154 -3.54 4.17 9.75
CA PRO A 154 -4.35 4.89 8.76
C PRO A 154 -3.92 6.34 8.49
N SER A 155 -3.23 6.97 9.44
CA SER A 155 -2.68 8.34 9.35
C SER A 155 -1.18 8.38 9.07
N ASP A 156 -0.54 7.24 8.78
CA ASP A 156 0.90 7.18 8.52
C ASP A 156 1.27 8.08 7.33
N PRO A 157 2.29 8.96 7.46
CA PRO A 157 2.74 9.83 6.37
C PRO A 157 3.10 9.08 5.07
N PHE A 158 3.47 7.80 5.17
CA PHE A 158 3.76 6.95 4.01
C PHE A 158 2.58 6.90 3.02
N TRP A 159 1.34 6.84 3.51
CA TRP A 159 0.17 6.74 2.64
C TRP A 159 -0.01 7.96 1.76
N ARG A 160 0.21 9.15 2.31
CA ARG A 160 0.18 10.42 1.56
C ARG A 160 1.30 10.47 0.52
N GLU A 161 2.49 10.00 0.88
CA GLU A 161 3.63 9.95 -0.06
C GLU A 161 3.38 8.95 -1.20
N LEU A 162 2.78 7.80 -0.90
CA LEU A 162 2.33 6.83 -1.89
C LEU A 162 1.29 7.44 -2.83
N ALA A 163 0.27 8.10 -2.29
CA ALA A 163 -0.77 8.76 -3.07
C ALA A 163 -0.19 9.79 -4.04
N ARG A 164 0.72 10.65 -3.58
CA ARG A 164 1.43 11.63 -4.44
C ARG A 164 2.27 10.95 -5.51
N THR A 165 2.95 9.85 -5.18
CA THR A 165 3.77 9.10 -6.14
C THR A 165 2.89 8.47 -7.22
N VAL A 166 1.75 7.89 -6.86
CA VAL A 166 0.75 7.38 -7.82
C VAL A 166 0.24 8.50 -8.72
N GLN A 167 -0.16 9.62 -8.11
CA GLN A 167 -0.63 10.80 -8.82
C GLN A 167 0.38 11.33 -9.86
N ALA A 168 1.68 11.28 -9.54
CA ALA A 168 2.75 11.68 -10.44
C ALA A 168 3.12 10.62 -11.49
N ALA A 169 3.02 9.33 -11.14
CA ALA A 169 3.30 8.21 -12.05
C ALA A 169 2.23 8.02 -13.12
N PHE A 170 0.97 8.36 -12.79
CA PHE A 170 -0.19 8.15 -13.65
C PHE A 170 -0.97 9.46 -13.82
N PRO A 171 -0.40 10.49 -14.50
CA PRO A 171 -1.03 11.80 -14.63
C PRO A 171 -2.39 11.76 -15.34
N ASN A 172 -2.66 10.70 -16.11
CA ASN A 172 -3.92 10.46 -16.81
C ASN A 172 -4.86 9.49 -16.08
N GLY A 173 -4.60 9.23 -14.79
CA GLY A 173 -5.44 8.38 -13.94
C GLY A 173 -5.23 6.89 -14.13
N LEU A 174 -6.18 6.12 -13.59
CA LEU A 174 -6.08 4.66 -13.47
C LEU A 174 -7.10 3.89 -14.32
N ALA A 175 -7.62 4.52 -15.39
CA ALA A 175 -8.59 3.92 -16.31
C ALA A 175 -7.94 3.11 -17.45
N GLN A 176 -6.64 3.28 -17.69
CA GLN A 176 -5.95 2.64 -18.81
C GLN A 176 -5.84 1.13 -18.59
N ASP A 177 -6.03 0.35 -19.65
CA ASP A 177 -5.83 -1.10 -19.62
C ASP A 177 -4.34 -1.43 -19.71
N ASP A 178 -3.67 -1.31 -18.56
CA ASP A 178 -2.26 -1.64 -18.36
C ASP A 178 -2.12 -2.46 -17.06
N ALA A 179 -1.25 -3.46 -17.07
CA ALA A 179 -1.09 -4.35 -15.93
C ALA A 179 -0.60 -3.61 -14.67
N THR A 180 0.28 -2.63 -14.81
CA THR A 180 0.76 -1.81 -13.69
C THR A 180 -0.34 -0.92 -13.16
N VAL A 181 -1.08 -0.27 -14.06
CA VAL A 181 -2.25 0.56 -13.69
C VAL A 181 -3.28 -0.27 -12.93
N ARG A 182 -3.57 -1.49 -13.39
CA ARG A 182 -4.49 -2.41 -12.72
C ARG A 182 -4.00 -2.81 -11.33
N MET A 183 -2.73 -3.20 -11.21
CA MET A 183 -2.13 -3.50 -9.89
C MET A 183 -2.22 -2.31 -8.94
N VAL A 184 -1.90 -1.10 -9.41
CA VAL A 184 -1.98 0.12 -8.59
C VAL A 184 -3.43 0.44 -8.20
N HIS A 185 -4.38 0.32 -9.12
CA HIS A 185 -5.79 0.51 -8.78
C HIS A 185 -6.25 -0.48 -7.70
N GLN A 186 -5.93 -1.77 -7.85
CA GLN A 186 -6.35 -2.79 -6.90
C GLN A 186 -5.58 -2.77 -5.57
N LEU A 187 -4.38 -2.20 -5.54
CA LEU A 187 -3.58 -2.01 -4.32
C LEU A 187 -4.37 -1.24 -3.25
N ARG A 188 -5.28 -0.35 -3.66
CA ARG A 188 -6.15 0.44 -2.77
C ARG A 188 -6.96 -0.44 -1.80
N TYR A 189 -7.38 -1.62 -2.24
CA TYR A 189 -8.14 -2.56 -1.40
C TYR A 189 -7.25 -3.30 -0.40
N LEU A 190 -5.99 -3.58 -0.76
CA LEU A 190 -5.02 -4.16 0.17
C LEU A 190 -4.65 -3.16 1.27
N ILE A 191 -4.48 -1.88 0.92
CA ILE A 191 -4.22 -0.80 1.89
C ILE A 191 -5.42 -0.63 2.83
N ASP A 192 -6.64 -0.64 2.29
CA ASP A 192 -7.87 -0.56 3.08
C ASP A 192 -8.00 -1.70 4.10
N ALA A 193 -7.81 -2.95 3.64
CA ALA A 193 -7.81 -4.12 4.50
C ALA A 193 -6.70 -4.05 5.58
N HIS A 194 -5.51 -3.52 5.22
CA HIS A 194 -4.42 -3.28 6.17
C HIS A 194 -4.79 -2.26 7.25
N ASN A 195 -5.41 -1.14 6.87
CA ASN A 195 -5.86 -0.10 7.79
C ASN A 195 -6.94 -0.61 8.75
N VAL A 196 -7.90 -1.38 8.27
CA VAL A 196 -8.90 -2.06 9.12
C VAL A 196 -8.21 -3.02 10.09
N ALA A 197 -7.27 -3.83 9.59
CA ALA A 197 -6.55 -4.76 10.44
C ALA A 197 -5.66 -4.04 11.48
N PHE A 198 -5.13 -2.85 11.16
CA PHE A 198 -4.43 -2.01 12.13
C PHE A 198 -5.36 -1.57 13.27
N VAL A 199 -6.56 -1.07 12.94
CA VAL A 199 -7.52 -0.63 13.96
C VAL A 199 -7.90 -1.79 14.86
N ARG A 200 -8.26 -2.95 14.28
CA ARG A 200 -8.60 -4.15 15.05
C ARG A 200 -7.47 -4.58 16.00
N ARG A 201 -6.25 -4.75 15.48
CA ARG A 201 -5.11 -5.22 16.29
C ARG A 201 -4.73 -4.27 17.43
N SER A 202 -4.94 -2.96 17.24
CA SER A 202 -4.48 -1.93 18.17
C SER A 202 -5.54 -1.49 19.16
N PHE A 203 -6.83 -1.64 18.82
CA PHE A 203 -7.93 -1.02 19.55
C PHE A 203 -9.13 -1.94 19.81
N GLU A 204 -9.22 -3.12 19.21
CA GLU A 204 -10.30 -4.08 19.53
C GLU A 204 -9.94 -4.80 20.83
N LEU A 205 -10.62 -4.43 21.93
CA LEU A 205 -10.46 -5.08 23.22
C LEU A 205 -11.56 -6.14 23.40
N ASN A 206 -11.17 -7.36 23.78
CA ASN A 206 -12.01 -8.51 24.17
C ASN A 206 -13.55 -8.32 24.06
N GLY A 207 -14.12 -8.58 22.88
CA GLY A 207 -15.57 -8.60 22.67
C GLY A 207 -16.19 -7.28 22.17
N GLU A 208 -15.37 -6.24 21.96
CA GLU A 208 -15.78 -5.04 21.24
C GLU A 208 -15.96 -5.30 19.74
N ASN A 209 -16.88 -4.58 19.11
CA ASN A 209 -17.10 -4.63 17.66
C ASN A 209 -16.28 -3.55 16.93
N ASP A 210 -16.29 -3.59 15.59
CA ASP A 210 -15.47 -2.69 14.77
C ASP A 210 -15.78 -1.19 14.98
N LEU A 211 -17.01 -0.85 15.40
CA LEU A 211 -17.38 0.53 15.71
C LEU A 211 -16.66 1.03 16.97
N GLU A 212 -16.60 0.21 18.00
CA GLU A 212 -15.95 0.53 19.28
C GLU A 212 -14.44 0.64 19.09
N ALA A 213 -13.84 -0.27 18.33
CA ALA A 213 -12.42 -0.18 17.96
C ALA A 213 -12.10 1.11 17.19
N LEU A 214 -12.97 1.54 16.27
CA LEU A 214 -12.78 2.81 15.54
C LEU A 214 -12.94 4.04 16.45
N ILE A 215 -13.91 4.02 17.38
CA ILE A 215 -14.08 5.08 18.38
C ILE A 215 -12.83 5.18 19.26
N ALA A 216 -12.29 4.04 19.72
CA ALA A 216 -11.07 4.00 20.51
C ALA A 216 -9.86 4.53 19.73
N PHE A 217 -9.73 4.16 18.45
CA PHE A 217 -8.74 4.73 17.54
C PHE A 217 -8.83 6.27 17.45
N ASP A 218 -10.03 6.82 17.25
CA ASP A 218 -10.21 8.27 17.15
C ASP A 218 -9.95 9.00 18.47
N LYS A 219 -10.32 8.40 19.61
CA LYS A 219 -10.01 8.92 20.94
C LYS A 219 -8.50 8.98 21.18
N ASP A 220 -7.80 7.90 20.87
CA ASP A 220 -6.35 7.83 20.98
C ASP A 220 -5.67 8.86 20.06
N ALA A 221 -6.15 8.97 18.81
CA ALA A 221 -5.63 9.93 17.86
C ALA A 221 -5.76 11.37 18.39
N ILE A 222 -6.92 11.75 18.94
CA ILE A 222 -7.14 13.07 19.53
C ILE A 222 -6.23 13.29 20.75
N ALA A 223 -6.12 12.30 21.64
CA ALA A 223 -5.31 12.40 22.86
C ALA A 223 -3.83 12.64 22.57
N HIS A 224 -3.33 12.09 21.47
CA HIS A 224 -1.93 12.21 21.04
C HIS A 224 -1.69 13.27 19.94
N GLY A 225 -2.72 14.07 19.59
CA GLY A 225 -2.60 15.11 18.56
C GLY A 225 -2.44 14.59 17.13
N ASN A 226 -2.81 13.32 16.88
CA ASN A 226 -2.85 12.70 15.56
C ASN A 226 -4.17 12.99 14.84
N ILE A 227 -4.24 12.64 13.56
CA ILE A 227 -5.42 12.85 12.72
C ILE A 227 -6.47 11.78 13.02
N ALA A 228 -7.55 12.19 13.70
CA ALA A 228 -8.75 11.37 13.86
C ALA A 228 -9.62 11.38 12.59
N SER A 229 -10.47 10.37 12.46
CA SER A 229 -11.38 10.21 11.34
C SER A 229 -12.48 11.27 11.33
N LYS A 230 -12.99 11.60 10.13
CA LYS A 230 -14.10 12.54 9.94
C LYS A 230 -15.21 11.91 9.11
N ALA A 231 -16.45 12.29 9.41
CA ALA A 231 -17.60 11.91 8.60
C ALA A 231 -17.44 12.38 7.15
N ASP A 232 -17.82 11.51 6.21
CA ASP A 232 -17.95 11.85 4.79
C ASP A 232 -19.17 11.13 4.20
N SER A 233 -19.58 11.53 3.00
CA SER A 233 -20.73 10.91 2.33
C SER A 233 -20.43 9.46 1.97
N SER A 234 -21.33 8.59 2.41
CA SER A 234 -21.30 7.14 2.21
C SER A 234 -22.34 6.68 1.19
N ARG A 235 -23.00 7.60 0.47
CA ARG A 235 -24.05 7.28 -0.51
C ARG A 235 -23.61 6.20 -1.51
N MET A 236 -22.36 6.24 -1.97
CA MET A 236 -21.81 5.27 -2.92
C MET A 236 -21.44 3.91 -2.29
N HIS A 237 -21.47 3.81 -0.96
CA HIS A 237 -21.29 2.58 -0.18
C HIS A 237 -22.63 2.04 0.35
N ASN A 238 -23.75 2.54 -0.16
CA ASN A 238 -25.08 2.04 0.17
C ASN A 238 -25.80 1.52 -1.07
N LYS A 239 -25.06 0.91 -2.01
CA LYS A 239 -25.65 0.31 -3.21
C LYS A 239 -26.56 -0.85 -2.82
N GLN A 240 -27.66 -0.97 -3.54
CA GLN A 240 -28.70 -1.96 -3.29
C GLN A 240 -29.00 -2.76 -4.57
N PRO A 241 -29.43 -4.04 -4.45
CA PRO A 241 -29.92 -4.78 -5.60
C PRO A 241 -31.02 -4.00 -6.32
N GLU A 242 -31.04 -4.02 -7.65
CA GLU A 242 -32.01 -3.26 -8.43
C GLU A 242 -33.48 -3.61 -8.09
N ALA A 243 -33.76 -4.88 -7.81
CA ALA A 243 -35.09 -5.31 -7.40
C ALA A 243 -35.52 -4.64 -6.08
N LEU A 244 -34.59 -4.46 -5.15
CA LEU A 244 -34.81 -3.72 -3.90
C LEU A 244 -35.02 -2.23 -4.18
N ALA A 245 -34.18 -1.64 -5.02
CA ALA A 245 -34.29 -0.24 -5.41
C ALA A 245 -35.62 0.09 -6.14
N ARG A 246 -36.22 -0.90 -6.83
CA ARG A 246 -37.54 -0.81 -7.46
C ARG A 246 -38.71 -1.13 -6.52
N GLY A 247 -38.45 -1.43 -5.24
CA GLY A 247 -39.49 -1.78 -4.26
C GLY A 247 -40.12 -3.16 -4.45
N VAL A 248 -39.46 -4.05 -5.22
CA VAL A 248 -39.89 -5.43 -5.44
C VAL A 248 -39.53 -6.32 -4.25
N LEU A 249 -38.45 -5.98 -3.55
CA LEU A 249 -38.01 -6.63 -2.31
C LEU A 249 -38.21 -5.66 -1.12
N PRO A 250 -38.43 -6.16 0.12
CA PRO A 250 -38.49 -5.32 1.31
C PRO A 250 -37.13 -4.66 1.58
N ALA A 251 -37.14 -3.35 1.90
CA ALA A 251 -35.94 -2.53 2.13
C ALA A 251 -34.92 -3.24 3.04
N LEU A 252 -33.68 -3.38 2.57
CA LEU A 252 -32.57 -3.74 3.45
C LEU A 252 -32.23 -2.51 4.31
N PRO A 253 -31.96 -2.69 5.60
CA PRO A 253 -31.42 -1.64 6.47
C PRO A 253 -29.93 -1.40 6.13
N THR A 254 -29.61 -0.97 4.91
CA THR A 254 -28.25 -0.51 4.57
C THR A 254 -28.15 0.96 4.94
N ALA A 255 -27.56 1.23 6.10
CA ALA A 255 -27.16 2.55 6.55
C ALA A 255 -25.66 2.56 6.84
N ASN A 256 -24.88 2.06 5.88
CA ASN A 256 -23.44 2.05 5.97
C ASN A 256 -22.98 3.50 6.08
N PHE A 257 -22.14 3.82 7.05
CA PHE A 257 -21.57 5.16 7.17
C PHE A 257 -20.06 5.13 6.94
N LYS A 258 -19.52 6.26 6.49
CA LYS A 258 -18.13 6.42 6.09
C LYS A 258 -17.40 7.36 7.03
N ARG A 259 -16.16 6.99 7.35
CA ARG A 259 -15.17 7.83 8.06
C ARG A 259 -13.88 7.91 7.24
N LEU A 260 -13.29 9.10 7.15
CA LEU A 260 -12.03 9.35 6.44
C LEU A 260 -10.93 9.79 7.39
N VAL A 261 -9.74 9.22 7.27
CA VAL A 261 -8.51 9.70 7.91
C VAL A 261 -7.63 10.29 6.83
N ASP A 262 -7.34 11.60 6.97
CA ASP A 262 -6.49 12.36 6.04
C ASP A 262 -6.91 12.25 4.55
N PHE A 263 -8.21 12.10 4.28
CA PHE A 263 -8.81 11.88 2.95
C PHE A 263 -8.42 10.57 2.24
N HIS A 264 -7.26 10.01 2.56
CA HIS A 264 -6.68 8.82 1.96
C HIS A 264 -7.24 7.52 2.52
N SER A 265 -7.27 7.34 3.83
CA SER A 265 -7.73 6.10 4.45
C SER A 265 -9.23 6.19 4.71
N GLU A 266 -9.97 5.16 4.30
CA GLU A 266 -11.42 5.11 4.42
C GLU A 266 -11.86 3.95 5.32
N PHE A 267 -12.87 4.20 6.14
CA PHE A 267 -13.59 3.17 6.86
C PHE A 267 -15.06 3.24 6.51
N VAL A 268 -15.62 2.13 6.05
CA VAL A 268 -17.06 1.97 5.85
C VAL A 268 -17.55 0.95 6.85
N ILE A 269 -18.58 1.29 7.61
CA ILE A 269 -19.11 0.46 8.68
C ILE A 269 -20.55 0.12 8.37
N ALA A 270 -20.86 -1.18 8.29
CA ALA A 270 -22.23 -1.70 8.28
C ALA A 270 -22.74 -1.77 9.73
N PRO A 271 -23.92 -1.19 10.08
CA PRO A 271 -24.40 -1.15 11.45
C PRO A 271 -25.16 -2.40 11.92
N VAL A 272 -25.42 -3.37 11.05
CA VAL A 272 -26.28 -4.54 11.35
C VAL A 272 -25.74 -5.83 10.73
N PRO A 273 -25.96 -7.00 11.36
CA PRO A 273 -26.59 -7.19 12.69
C PRO A 273 -25.72 -6.70 13.86
N GLU A 274 -24.40 -6.68 13.68
CA GLU A 274 -23.43 -6.02 14.56
C GLU A 274 -22.55 -5.07 13.72
N PRO A 275 -22.06 -3.96 14.30
CA PRO A 275 -21.22 -3.04 13.56
C PRO A 275 -19.94 -3.70 13.05
N THR A 276 -19.74 -3.70 11.74
CA THR A 276 -18.54 -4.29 11.12
C THR A 276 -17.98 -3.44 9.98
N PHE A 277 -16.65 -3.44 9.84
CA PHE A 277 -15.96 -2.86 8.70
C PHE A 277 -16.30 -3.62 7.42
N ILE A 278 -16.55 -2.86 6.36
CA ILE A 278 -16.79 -3.40 5.02
C ILE A 278 -15.54 -3.25 4.18
N ILE A 279 -14.86 -4.37 3.91
CA ILE A 279 -13.65 -4.44 3.09
C ILE A 279 -13.87 -5.29 1.83
N VAL A 280 -13.05 -5.08 0.80
CA VAL A 280 -12.95 -6.01 -0.33
C VAL A 280 -11.82 -7.02 -0.04
N PRO A 281 -12.12 -8.32 0.18
CA PRO A 281 -11.12 -9.29 0.61
C PRO A 281 -10.30 -9.81 -0.57
N LEU A 282 -9.49 -8.95 -1.19
CA LEU A 282 -8.72 -9.28 -2.40
C LEU A 282 -7.87 -10.55 -2.25
N GLY A 283 -7.20 -10.74 -1.11
CA GLY A 283 -6.38 -11.93 -0.87
C GLY A 283 -7.18 -13.24 -0.85
N GLN A 284 -8.45 -13.22 -0.44
CA GLN A 284 -9.33 -14.40 -0.50
C GLN A 284 -9.82 -14.63 -1.93
N ILE A 285 -10.18 -13.54 -2.61
CA ILE A 285 -10.70 -13.54 -3.98
C ILE A 285 -9.64 -14.00 -4.99
N ALA A 286 -8.37 -13.68 -4.77
CA ALA A 286 -7.25 -14.03 -5.62
C ALA A 286 -7.12 -15.54 -5.91
N ASN A 287 -7.69 -16.41 -5.08
CA ASN A 287 -7.60 -17.87 -5.22
C ASN A 287 -8.85 -18.49 -5.88
N VAL A 288 -9.79 -17.68 -6.35
CA VAL A 288 -11.04 -18.16 -6.95
C VAL A 288 -10.81 -18.58 -8.41
N ASN A 289 -11.02 -19.87 -8.70
CA ASN A 289 -10.84 -20.43 -10.05
C ASN A 289 -12.03 -20.16 -11.00
N ASP A 290 -13.26 -20.19 -10.50
CA ASP A 290 -14.49 -19.87 -11.26
C ASP A 290 -15.20 -18.70 -10.59
N VAL A 291 -14.76 -17.49 -10.95
CA VAL A 291 -15.30 -16.23 -10.43
C VAL A 291 -16.80 -16.07 -10.72
N PRO A 292 -17.32 -16.38 -11.93
CA PRO A 292 -18.76 -16.40 -12.14
C PRO A 292 -19.54 -17.33 -11.19
N ALA A 293 -19.06 -18.55 -10.94
CA ALA A 293 -19.71 -19.46 -10.00
C ALA A 293 -19.62 -18.96 -8.56
N TYR A 294 -18.45 -18.47 -8.13
CA TYR A 294 -18.26 -17.86 -6.82
C TYR A 294 -19.25 -16.72 -6.58
N VAL A 295 -19.35 -15.78 -7.53
CA VAL A 295 -20.29 -14.65 -7.42
C VAL A 295 -21.75 -15.12 -7.35
N ARG A 296 -22.14 -16.17 -8.09
CA ARG A 296 -23.49 -16.75 -7.99
C ARG A 296 -23.76 -17.40 -6.62
N GLY A 297 -22.74 -17.91 -5.95
CA GLY A 297 -22.83 -18.55 -4.64
C GLY A 297 -22.87 -17.59 -3.45
N LEU A 298 -22.47 -16.31 -3.64
CA LEU A 298 -22.50 -15.31 -2.57
C LEU A 298 -23.90 -15.11 -2.01
N THR A 299 -24.00 -15.10 -0.68
CA THR A 299 -25.15 -14.58 0.03
C THR A 299 -25.37 -13.10 -0.27
N LEU A 300 -26.54 -12.58 0.07
CA LEU A 300 -26.85 -11.15 -0.09
C LEU A 300 -25.92 -10.28 0.76
N GLU A 301 -25.57 -10.72 1.96
CA GLU A 301 -24.66 -10.02 2.89
C GLU A 301 -23.23 -9.99 2.35
N GLU A 302 -22.67 -11.12 1.94
CA GLU A 302 -21.32 -11.19 1.36
C GLU A 302 -21.22 -10.35 0.08
N ARG A 303 -22.26 -10.40 -0.76
CA ARG A 303 -22.32 -9.56 -1.97
C ARG A 303 -22.42 -8.08 -1.63
N ASN A 304 -23.23 -7.70 -0.64
CA ASN A 304 -23.33 -6.31 -0.19
C ASN A 304 -21.98 -5.81 0.33
N ALA A 305 -21.26 -6.63 1.10
CA ALA A 305 -19.95 -6.27 1.61
C ALA A 305 -18.95 -6.03 0.46
N LEU A 306 -18.90 -6.95 -0.50
CA LEU A 306 -18.04 -6.82 -1.68
C LEU A 306 -18.33 -5.56 -2.52
N VAL A 307 -19.61 -5.25 -2.73
CA VAL A 307 -20.06 -4.12 -3.57
C VAL A 307 -19.85 -2.76 -2.89
N ASN A 308 -20.01 -2.71 -1.57
CA ASN A 308 -19.95 -1.49 -0.78
C ASN A 308 -18.64 -1.30 -0.02
N GLY A 309 -17.71 -2.26 -0.12
CA GLY A 309 -16.43 -2.20 0.56
C GLY A 309 -15.64 -0.95 0.23
N ALA A 310 -14.94 -0.47 1.26
CA ALA A 310 -14.08 0.70 1.21
C ALA A 310 -12.86 0.47 0.31
N SER A 311 -12.19 1.57 0.01
CA SER A 311 -10.94 1.59 -0.75
C SER A 311 -10.19 2.86 -0.40
N PHE A 312 -8.87 2.75 -0.25
CA PHE A 312 -7.97 3.89 -0.08
C PHE A 312 -8.14 4.93 -1.20
N ASN A 313 -7.98 6.23 -0.94
CA ASN A 313 -8.04 7.29 -1.97
C ASN A 313 -6.65 7.79 -2.34
N TYR A 314 -6.37 7.86 -3.63
CA TYR A 314 -5.13 8.45 -4.15
C TYR A 314 -5.23 9.95 -4.39
N ALA A 315 -6.41 10.51 -4.62
CA ALA A 315 -6.56 11.96 -4.65
C ALA A 315 -6.40 12.56 -3.25
N ASP A 316 -6.11 13.87 -3.18
CA ASP A 316 -5.90 14.60 -1.91
C ASP A 316 -7.17 15.32 -1.41
N SER A 317 -8.19 15.43 -2.26
CA SER A 317 -9.45 16.10 -1.90
C SER A 317 -10.59 15.70 -2.84
N ASN A 318 -11.80 15.98 -2.39
CA ASN A 318 -13.00 15.78 -3.18
C ASN A 318 -13.25 17.02 -4.08
N ASP A 319 -12.91 16.90 -5.36
CA ASP A 319 -13.05 17.95 -6.37
C ASP A 319 -14.09 17.60 -7.46
N TYR A 320 -15.12 16.83 -7.09
CA TYR A 320 -16.20 16.46 -8.01
C TYR A 320 -16.81 17.67 -8.72
N GLY A 321 -17.18 17.47 -9.98
CA GLY A 321 -17.83 18.47 -10.82
C GLY A 321 -16.86 19.44 -11.49
N GLN A 322 -15.57 19.36 -11.20
CA GLN A 322 -14.54 20.06 -11.96
C GLN A 322 -14.16 19.28 -13.25
N PRO A 323 -13.87 19.97 -14.37
CA PRO A 323 -13.50 19.33 -15.64
C PRO A 323 -12.33 18.35 -15.57
N GLU A 324 -11.44 18.52 -14.58
CA GLU A 324 -10.25 17.70 -14.36
C GLU A 324 -10.19 17.15 -12.93
N SER A 325 -11.35 16.71 -12.40
CA SER A 325 -11.44 16.15 -11.05
C SER A 325 -10.44 15.02 -10.85
N ARG A 326 -9.45 15.24 -9.96
CA ARG A 326 -8.45 14.26 -9.58
C ARG A 326 -9.09 13.09 -8.86
N HIS A 327 -10.09 13.37 -8.02
CA HIS A 327 -10.84 12.33 -7.34
C HIS A 327 -11.56 11.43 -8.36
N ALA A 328 -12.18 12.00 -9.39
CA ALA A 328 -12.77 11.20 -10.45
C ALA A 328 -11.70 10.38 -11.20
N LEU A 329 -10.53 10.97 -11.47
CA LEU A 329 -9.46 10.39 -12.26
C LEU A 329 -8.77 9.18 -11.61
N PHE A 330 -8.57 9.23 -10.29
CA PHE A 330 -7.84 8.19 -9.55
C PHE A 330 -8.77 7.23 -8.80
N ASP A 331 -9.88 7.75 -8.26
CA ASP A 331 -10.64 7.03 -7.25
C ASP A 331 -11.97 6.46 -7.76
N VAL A 332 -12.49 6.97 -8.88
CA VAL A 332 -13.85 6.68 -9.39
C VAL A 332 -13.85 6.08 -10.80
N ASN A 333 -13.08 6.66 -11.72
CA ASN A 333 -13.05 6.27 -13.13
C ASN A 333 -11.86 5.36 -13.38
N TYR A 334 -12.01 4.09 -13.04
CA TYR A 334 -10.97 3.06 -13.17
C TYR A 334 -11.28 2.01 -14.26
N GLY A 335 -12.40 2.16 -14.97
CA GLY A 335 -12.77 1.30 -16.08
C GLY A 335 -12.79 -0.18 -15.69
N GLU A 336 -12.03 -0.98 -16.42
CA GLU A 336 -11.98 -2.43 -16.25
C GLU A 336 -11.05 -2.91 -15.12
N ASN A 337 -10.33 -2.00 -14.46
CA ASN A 337 -9.26 -2.35 -13.51
C ASN A 337 -9.74 -2.78 -12.12
N ASP A 338 -11.00 -2.55 -11.77
CA ASP A 338 -11.63 -3.04 -10.54
C ASP A 338 -11.57 -4.58 -10.46
N PRO A 339 -11.46 -5.19 -9.26
CA PRO A 339 -11.37 -6.64 -9.15
C PRO A 339 -12.53 -7.36 -9.84
N MET A 340 -12.24 -8.41 -10.59
CA MET A 340 -13.22 -9.05 -11.47
C MET A 340 -14.44 -9.56 -10.69
N VAL A 341 -14.21 -10.14 -9.51
CA VAL A 341 -15.27 -10.58 -8.59
C VAL A 341 -16.18 -9.41 -8.19
N ARG A 342 -15.62 -8.24 -7.86
CA ARG A 342 -16.39 -7.04 -7.49
C ARG A 342 -17.18 -6.51 -8.68
N ARG A 343 -16.57 -6.39 -9.87
CA ARG A 343 -17.27 -5.98 -11.10
C ARG A 343 -18.49 -6.84 -11.40
N LEU A 344 -18.37 -8.17 -11.32
CA LEU A 344 -19.48 -9.08 -11.56
C LEU A 344 -20.55 -9.00 -10.46
N ALA A 345 -20.13 -8.83 -9.20
CA ALA A 345 -21.04 -8.67 -8.07
C ALA A 345 -21.87 -7.38 -8.15
N MET A 346 -21.29 -6.30 -8.69
CA MET A 346 -21.91 -4.98 -8.83
C MET A 346 -22.97 -4.89 -9.94
N LYS A 347 -22.96 -5.77 -10.96
CA LYS A 347 -23.88 -5.67 -12.12
C LYS A 347 -25.37 -5.50 -11.77
N PRO A 348 -25.96 -6.20 -10.78
CA PRO A 348 -27.36 -6.04 -10.42
C PRO A 348 -27.60 -4.99 -9.32
N TYR A 349 -26.65 -4.09 -9.07
CA TYR A 349 -26.72 -3.09 -8.00
C TYR A 349 -26.79 -1.66 -8.54
N THR A 350 -27.50 -0.80 -7.81
CA THR A 350 -27.57 0.63 -8.10
C THR A 350 -27.32 1.46 -6.84
N SER A 351 -26.73 2.63 -7.02
CA SER A 351 -26.50 3.58 -5.93
C SER A 351 -27.78 4.35 -5.59
N PRO A 352 -28.05 4.65 -4.31
CA PRO A 352 -29.12 5.54 -3.91
C PRO A 352 -28.97 6.93 -4.54
N ARG A 353 -30.12 7.57 -4.85
CA ARG A 353 -30.16 8.94 -5.38
C ARG A 353 -29.71 9.99 -4.35
N ALA A 354 -29.98 9.73 -3.08
CA ALA A 354 -29.61 10.61 -1.97
C ALA A 354 -29.13 9.76 -0.79
N GLU A 355 -28.36 10.38 0.10
CA GLU A 355 -27.88 9.73 1.32
C GLU A 355 -29.05 9.51 2.30
N PRO A 356 -29.25 8.28 2.80
CA PRO A 356 -30.25 8.00 3.83
C PRO A 356 -30.07 8.86 5.09
N ARG A 357 -31.16 9.46 5.60
CA ARG A 357 -31.13 10.28 6.82
C ARG A 357 -30.58 9.55 8.06
N ALA A 358 -30.76 8.23 8.12
CA ALA A 358 -30.25 7.41 9.21
C ALA A 358 -28.73 7.50 9.37
N ILE A 359 -28.00 7.70 8.27
CA ILE A 359 -26.54 7.79 8.27
C ILE A 359 -26.06 9.04 9.03
N SER A 360 -26.73 10.18 8.84
CA SER A 360 -26.39 11.40 9.58
C SER A 360 -26.58 11.23 11.09
N LEU A 361 -27.60 10.46 11.52
CA LEU A 361 -27.80 10.15 12.93
C LEU A 361 -26.69 9.24 13.47
N LEU A 362 -26.30 8.20 12.73
CA LEU A 362 -25.18 7.31 13.10
C LEU A 362 -23.87 8.09 13.23
N GLN A 363 -23.58 8.99 12.29
CA GLN A 363 -22.40 9.85 12.34
C GLN A 363 -22.41 10.77 13.58
N GLN A 364 -23.56 11.37 13.92
CA GLN A 364 -23.68 12.19 15.13
C GLN A 364 -23.48 11.37 16.42
N GLN A 365 -24.03 10.16 16.47
CA GLN A 365 -23.85 9.25 17.60
C GLN A 365 -22.38 8.85 17.76
N TYR A 366 -21.72 8.54 16.65
CA TYR A 366 -20.29 8.26 16.60
C TYR A 366 -19.47 9.43 17.15
N ASP A 367 -19.68 10.64 16.61
CA ASP A 367 -18.94 11.84 17.03
C ASP A 367 -19.16 12.15 18.52
N ALA A 368 -20.40 11.98 19.01
CA ALA A 368 -20.70 12.12 20.43
C ALA A 368 -19.95 11.09 21.28
N ALA A 369 -19.84 9.83 20.84
CA ALA A 369 -19.13 8.78 21.56
C ALA A 369 -17.62 9.03 21.64
N VAL A 370 -17.01 9.57 20.57
CA VAL A 370 -15.60 9.98 20.56
C VAL A 370 -15.33 11.11 21.56
N GLN A 371 -16.26 12.06 21.70
CA GLN A 371 -16.10 13.20 22.63
C GLN A 371 -16.38 12.85 24.11
N GLN A 372 -17.01 11.71 24.40
CA GLN A 372 -17.23 11.25 25.77
C GLN A 372 -15.91 10.79 26.40
N ARG A 373 -15.58 11.40 27.55
CA ARG A 373 -14.37 11.10 28.32
C ARG A 373 -14.44 9.75 29.02
#